data_AF-A0A0B1SC93-F1
#
_entry.id   AF-A0A0B1SC93-F1
#
_cell.length_a   1.000
_cell.length_b   1.000
_cell.length_c   1.000
_cell.angle_alpha   90.00
_cell.angle_beta   90.00
_cell.angle_gamma   90.00
#
_symmetry.space_group_name_H-M   'P 1'
#
loop_
_entity.id
_entity.type
_entity.pdbx_description
1 polymer ?
#
loop_
_entity_poly.entity_id
_entity_poly.type
_entity_poly.pdbx_seq_one_letter_code
_entity_poly.pdbx_strand_id
1 'polypeptide(L)' 'NNFGFLPHNRPIDTVVGAPIAVEQMDSPTNEEVERVHKLYCDALTELFDRYKTKYGVSEEAKLIIE' A
#
# COMPACT_ATOMS: atom_id res chain seq x y z
N ASN A 1 -16.62 21.90 26.69
CA ASN A 1 -17.13 21.05 25.60
C ASN A 1 -16.10 20.02 25.22
N ASN A 2 -16.04 18.92 25.99
CA ASN A 2 -15.12 17.81 25.74
C ASN A 2 -15.91 16.74 24.96
N PHE A 3 -15.86 16.79 23.63
CA PHE A 3 -16.29 15.66 22.81
C PHE A 3 -15.32 14.50 23.11
N GLY A 4 -15.84 13.36 23.56
CA GLY A 4 -15.07 12.19 24.04
C GLY A 4 -14.28 11.43 22.96
N PHE A 5 -14.30 10.09 23.00
CA PHE A 5 -13.55 9.14 22.16
C PHE A 5 -13.94 9.13 20.65
N LEU A 6 -14.26 10.27 20.05
CA LEU A 6 -14.52 10.33 18.62
C LEU A 6 -13.19 10.24 17.85
N PRO A 7 -13.15 9.51 16.73
CA PRO A 7 -11.95 9.42 15.90
C PRO A 7 -11.50 10.81 15.49
N HIS A 8 -10.18 11.01 15.44
CA HIS A 8 -9.61 12.30 15.04
C HIS A 8 -10.03 12.63 13.61
N ASN A 9 -10.70 13.77 13.43
CA ASN A 9 -11.00 14.33 12.12
C ASN A 9 -9.69 14.77 11.45
N ARG A 10 -9.02 13.86 10.76
CA ARG A 10 -7.85 14.11 9.93
C ARG A 10 -8.15 13.74 8.47
N PRO A 11 -7.63 14.49 7.49
CA PRO A 11 -7.77 14.13 6.09
C PRO A 11 -7.16 12.74 5.83
N ILE A 12 -7.77 11.98 4.93
CA ILE A 12 -7.25 10.70 4.44
C ILE A 12 -6.66 10.93 3.06
N ASP A 13 -5.35 10.79 2.95
CA ASP A 13 -4.64 10.88 1.68
C ASP A 13 -4.63 9.52 0.99
N THR A 14 -5.07 9.48 -0.27
CA THR A 14 -5.05 8.26 -1.09
C THR A 14 -4.05 8.43 -2.23
N VAL A 15 -3.12 7.49 -2.37
CA VAL A 15 -2.15 7.44 -3.47
C VAL A 15 -2.37 6.17 -4.25
N VAL A 16 -2.47 6.27 -5.58
CA VAL A 16 -2.68 5.14 -6.48
C VAL A 16 -1.41 4.92 -7.31
N GLY A 17 -0.92 3.69 -7.31
CA GLY A 17 0.27 3.28 -8.06
C GLY A 17 -0.03 2.97 -9.53
N ALA A 18 1.03 2.60 -10.25
CA ALA A 18 0.91 2.11 -11.62
C ALA A 18 0.19 0.75 -11.65
N PRO A 19 -0.54 0.42 -12.74
CA PRO A 19 -1.18 -0.88 -12.88
C PRO A 19 -0.15 -2.00 -13.04
N ILE A 20 -0.47 -3.18 -12.53
CA ILE A 20 0.31 -4.41 -12.71
C ILE A 20 -0.38 -5.27 -13.75
N ALA A 21 0.33 -5.60 -14.82
CA ALA A 21 -0.17 -6.50 -15.86
C ALA A 21 -0.24 -7.93 -15.32
N VAL A 22 -1.43 -8.54 -15.39
CA VAL A 22 -1.68 -9.93 -15.01
C VAL A 22 -2.39 -10.62 -16.17
N GLU A 23 -2.02 -11.88 -16.40
CA GLU A 23 -2.70 -12.71 -17.40
C GLU A 23 -3.88 -13.42 -16.74
N GLN A 24 -5.03 -13.41 -17.40
CA GLN A 24 -6.20 -14.14 -16.91
C GLN A 24 -6.01 -15.63 -17.20
N MET A 25 -6.09 -16.45 -16.16
CA MET A 25 -5.91 -17.89 -16.23
C MET A 25 -6.98 -18.59 -15.38
N ASP A 26 -7.55 -19.68 -15.88
CA ASP A 26 -8.58 -20.44 -15.14
C ASP A 26 -8.03 -21.17 -13.91
N SER A 27 -6.74 -21.52 -13.92
CA SER A 27 -6.07 -22.21 -12.81
C SER A 27 -4.60 -21.75 -12.75
N PRO A 28 -4.30 -20.67 -12.01
CA PRO A 28 -2.94 -20.19 -11.87
C PRO A 28 -2.09 -21.17 -11.06
N THR A 29 -0.79 -21.20 -11.36
CA THR A 29 0.17 -21.93 -10.52
C THR A 29 0.54 -21.09 -9.30
N ASN A 30 0.96 -21.73 -8.21
CA ASN A 30 1.43 -21.01 -7.01
C ASN A 30 2.62 -20.09 -7.33
N GLU A 31 3.48 -20.50 -8.26
CA GLU A 31 4.63 -19.70 -8.71
C GLU A 31 4.21 -18.39 -9.38
N GLU A 32 3.16 -18.43 -10.21
CA GLU A 32 2.66 -17.25 -10.90
C GLU A 32 2.00 -16.27 -9.92
N VAL A 33 1.25 -16.80 -8.94
CA VAL A 33 0.65 -16.01 -7.86
C VAL A 33 1.74 -15.34 -7.02
N GLU A 34 2.76 -16.10 -6.61
CA GLU A 34 3.88 -15.58 -5.83
C GLU A 34 4.64 -14.48 -6.59
N ARG A 35 4.85 -14.68 -7.90
CA ARG A 35 5.51 -13.68 -8.76
C ARG A 35 4.74 -12.37 -8.79
N VAL A 36 3.42 -12.43 -9.00
CA VAL A 36 2.57 -11.23 -9.04
C VAL A 36 2.45 -10.59 -7.66
N HIS A 37 2.30 -11.39 -6.60
CA HIS A 37 2.26 -10.91 -5.23
C HIS A 37 3.54 -10.16 -4.86
N LYS A 38 4.71 -10.73 -5.15
CA LYS A 38 6.00 -10.07 -4.93
C LYS A 38 6.08 -8.73 -5.68
N LEU A 39 5.69 -8.71 -6.96
CA LEU A 39 5.68 -7.48 -7.76
C LEU A 39 4.75 -6.41 -7.15
N TYR A 40 3.61 -6.82 -6.62
CA TYR A 40 2.67 -5.93 -5.94
C TYR A 40 3.26 -5.36 -4.64
N CYS A 41 3.84 -6.20 -3.79
CA CYS A 41 4.45 -5.77 -2.52
C CYS A 41 5.64 -4.83 -2.73
N ASP A 42 6.48 -5.11 -3.72
CA ASP A 42 7.61 -4.25 -4.11
C ASP A 42 7.09 -2.87 -4.58
N ALA A 43 6.08 -2.84 -5.46
CA ALA A 43 5.50 -1.60 -5.97
C ALA A 43 4.80 -0.78 -4.88
N LEU A 44 4.09 -1.44 -3.94
CA LEU A 44 3.49 -0.77 -2.80
C LEU A 44 4.52 -0.14 -1.87
N THR A 45 5.61 -0.86 -1.61
CA THR A 45 6.70 -0.37 -0.75
C THR A 45 7.36 0.86 -1.37
N GLU A 46 7.65 0.82 -2.68
CA GLU A 46 8.18 1.96 -3.41
C GLU A 46 7.21 3.16 -3.39
N LEU A 47 5.92 2.90 -3.62
CA LEU A 47 4.89 3.94 -3.59
C LEU A 47 4.80 4.59 -2.21
N PHE A 48 4.82 3.80 -1.14
CA PHE A 48 4.82 4.30 0.22
C PHE A 48 6.07 5.13 0.51
N ASP A 49 7.27 4.60 0.24
CA ASP A 49 8.53 5.30 0.50
C ASP A 49 8.63 6.63 -0.26
N ARG A 50 8.09 6.70 -1.48
CA ARG A 50 8.05 7.93 -2.28
C ARG A 50 7.16 9.03 -1.68
N TYR A 51 6.04 8.67 -1.06
CA TYR A 51 5.00 9.63 -0.67
C TYR A 51 4.85 9.83 0.85
N LYS A 52 5.43 8.96 1.69
CA LYS A 52 5.24 8.98 3.14
C LYS A 52 5.57 10.34 3.78
N THR A 53 6.71 10.94 3.42
CA THR A 53 7.13 12.23 4.00
C THR A 53 6.26 13.40 3.55
N LYS A 54 5.70 13.33 2.33
CA LYS A 54 4.77 14.34 1.80
C LYS A 54 3.49 14.45 2.65
N TYR A 55 3.04 13.34 3.22
CA TYR A 55 1.81 13.28 4.04
C TYR A 55 2.11 13.20 5.55
N GLY A 56 3.32 13.57 5.97
CA GLY A 56 3.68 13.70 7.39
C GLY A 56 4.03 12.40 8.10
N VAL A 57 4.31 11.32 7.37
CA VAL A 57 4.85 10.07 7.91
C VAL A 57 6.39 10.16 7.95
N SER A 58 7.02 9.62 8.99
CA SER A 58 8.47 9.72 9.16
C SER A 58 9.25 8.92 8.12
N GLU A 59 10.50 9.33 7.86
CA GLU A 59 11.36 8.70 6.85
C GLU A 59 11.76 7.27 7.25
N GLU A 60 11.82 7.00 8.54
CA GLU A 60 12.17 5.69 9.11
C GLU A 60 11.00 4.72 9.12
N ALA A 61 9.76 5.21 8.94
CA ALA A 61 8.59 4.37 8.87
C ALA A 61 8.70 3.37 7.70
N LYS A 62 8.31 2.13 7.97
CA LYS A 62 8.29 1.04 6.99
C LYS A 62 6.88 0.50 6.84
N LEU A 63 6.51 0.23 5.60
CA LEU A 63 5.28 -0.48 5.29
C LEU A 63 5.45 -1.95 5.69
N ILE A 64 4.45 -2.50 6.38
CA ILE A 64 4.38 -3.91 6.75
C ILE A 64 3.29 -4.53 5.89
N ILE A 65 3.63 -5.62 5.20
CA ILE A 65 2.73 -6.40 4.34
C ILE A 65 2.81 -7.84 4.83
N GLU A 66 1.67 -8.47 5.12
CA GLU A 66 1.51 -9.85 5.59
C GLU A 66 1.09 -10.79 4.47
#